data_AF-A0A1S3YZN6-F1
#
_entry.id   AF-A0A1S3YZN6-F1
#
_cell.length_a   1.000
_cell.length_b   1.000
_cell.length_c   1.000
_cell.angle_alpha   90.00
_cell.angle_beta   90.00
_cell.angle_gamma   90.00
#
_symmetry.space_group_name_H-M   'P 1'
#
loop_
_entity.id
_entity.type
_entity.pdbx_description
1 polymer ?
#
loop_
_entity_poly.entity_id
_entity_poly.type
_entity_poly.pdbx_seq_one_letter_code
_entity_poly.pdbx_strand_id
1 'polypeptide(L)' 'MASDSRKVIVHLRATGDAPILKQAKFKIAGTDKFIKVIDFLRRQLHRETLFVYVNSAFSPNPDELVIDLYNAGNG' A
#
# COMPACT_ATOMS: atom_id res chain seq x y z
N MET A 1 -18.97 -4.93 -18.01
CA MET A 1 -19.00 -5.58 -16.68
C MET A 1 -18.23 -4.69 -15.72
N ALA A 2 -18.91 -4.10 -14.74
CA ALA A 2 -18.38 -3.04 -13.89
C ALA A 2 -17.43 -3.59 -12.80
N SER A 3 -16.15 -3.75 -13.10
CA SER A 3 -15.11 -3.99 -12.08
C SER A 3 -14.11 -2.83 -11.95
N ASP A 4 -14.27 -1.77 -12.74
CA ASP A 4 -13.30 -0.69 -12.93
C ASP A 4 -13.22 0.34 -11.77
N SER A 5 -13.85 0.08 -10.62
CA SER A 5 -14.02 1.11 -9.58
C SER A 5 -14.04 0.61 -8.14
N ARG A 6 -13.59 -0.63 -7.86
CA ARG A 6 -13.50 -1.07 -6.46
C ARG A 6 -12.32 -0.38 -5.79
N LYS A 7 -12.62 0.50 -4.84
CA LYS A 7 -11.61 1.13 -3.98
C LYS A 7 -11.20 0.17 -2.87
N VAL A 8 -9.90 0.10 -2.60
CA VAL A 8 -9.31 -0.65 -1.49
C VAL A 8 -8.98 0.34 -0.37
N ILE A 9 -9.25 -0.04 0.88
CA ILE A 9 -8.81 0.70 2.07
C ILE A 9 -7.45 0.13 2.47
N VAL A 10 -6.41 0.95 2.41
CA VAL A 10 -5.06 0.59 2.87
C VAL A 10 -4.88 1.11 4.29
N HIS A 11 -4.42 0.24 5.19
CA HIS A 11 -4.06 0.58 6.56
C HIS A 11 -2.54 0.47 6.73
N LEU A 12 -1.91 1.61 6.98
CA LEU A 12 -0.48 1.76 7.16
C LEU A 12 -0.11 1.51 8.62
N ARG A 13 0.89 0.67 8.85
CA ARG A 13 1.47 0.43 10.17
C ARG A 13 2.97 0.74 10.10
N ALA A 14 3.41 1.66 10.94
CA ALA A 14 4.85 1.90 11.13
C ALA A 14 5.50 0.69 11.81
N THR A 15 6.71 0.35 11.42
CA THR A 15 7.50 -0.76 11.98
C THR A 15 8.91 -0.27 12.31
N GLY A 16 9.49 -0.77 13.40
CA GLY A 16 10.77 -0.30 13.92
C GLY A 16 10.75 1.20 14.22
N ASP A 17 11.80 1.90 13.80
CA ASP A 17 11.96 3.34 14.02
C ASP A 17 11.29 4.21 12.93
N ALA A 18 10.37 3.64 12.13
CA ALA A 18 9.66 4.39 11.11
C ALA A 18 8.70 5.42 11.74
N PRO A 19 8.61 6.66 11.20
CA PRO A 19 7.67 7.66 11.71
C PRO A 19 6.20 7.21 11.59
N ILE A 20 5.39 7.54 12.60
CA ILE A 20 3.94 7.27 12.61
C ILE A 20 3.23 8.36 11.81
N LEU A 21 2.47 7.96 10.79
CA LEU A 21 1.64 8.88 10.01
C LEU A 21 0.40 9.31 10.80
N LYS A 22 0.08 10.61 10.76
CA LYS A 22 -1.15 11.16 11.38
C LYS A 22 -2.43 10.52 10.80
N GLN A 23 -2.43 10.27 9.49
CA GLN A 23 -3.51 9.55 8.81
C GLN A 23 -2.98 8.22 8.28
N ALA A 24 -3.22 7.15 9.05
CA ALA A 24 -2.76 5.81 8.74
C ALA A 24 -3.68 5.04 7.78
N LYS A 25 -4.87 5.56 7.44
CA LYS A 25 -5.81 4.90 6.54
C LYS A 25 -6.16 5.79 5.35
N PHE A 26 -6.09 5.23 4.16
CA PHE A 26 -6.51 5.92 2.94
C PHE A 26 -7.17 4.96 1.95
N LYS A 27 -7.89 5.53 0.98
CA LYS A 27 -8.53 4.79 -0.11
C LYS A 27 -7.73 4.94 -1.39
N ILE A 28 -7.55 3.85 -2.11
CA ILE A 28 -6.86 3.80 -3.42
C ILE A 28 -7.69 3.00 -4.41
N ALA A 29 -7.56 3.25 -5.71
CA ALA A 29 -8.23 2.43 -6.71
C ALA A 29 -7.60 1.03 -6.72
N GLY A 30 -8.41 -0.02 -6.81
CA GLY A 30 -7.89 -1.39 -6.90
C GLY A 30 -7.03 -1.63 -8.15
N THR A 31 -7.28 -0.85 -9.21
CA THR A 31 -6.52 -0.85 -10.47
C THR A 31 -5.23 -0.03 -10.42
N ASP A 32 -4.97 0.71 -9.33
CA ASP A 32 -3.67 1.33 -9.14
C ASP A 32 -2.60 0.26 -8.85
N LYS A 33 -1.39 0.49 -9.35
CA LYS A 33 -0.21 -0.30 -9.03
C LYS A 33 0.33 0.02 -7.64
N PHE A 34 0.97 -0.96 -7.01
CA PHE A 34 1.53 -0.82 -5.66
C PHE A 34 2.63 0.26 -5.57
N ILE A 35 3.34 0.56 -6.67
CA ILE A 35 4.32 1.66 -6.72
C ILE A 35 3.72 3.00 -6.28
N LYS A 36 2.42 3.24 -6.54
CA LYS A 36 1.72 4.46 -6.11
C LYS A 36 1.64 4.58 -4.59
N VAL A 37 1.51 3.45 -3.88
CA VAL A 37 1.55 3.40 -2.41
C VAL A 37 2.96 3.71 -1.91
N ILE A 38 3.99 3.13 -2.54
CA ILE A 38 5.39 3.37 -2.19
C ILE A 38 5.74 4.85 -2.37
N ASP A 39 5.41 5.45 -3.51
CA ASP A 39 5.70 6.85 -3.80
C ASP A 39 4.93 7.81 -2.90
N PHE A 40 3.69 7.47 -2.54
CA PHE A 40 2.93 8.20 -1.52
C PHE A 40 3.69 8.22 -0.18
N LEU A 41 4.15 7.06 0.29
CA LEU A 41 4.89 6.96 1.55
C LEU A 41 6.23 7.69 1.49
N ARG A 42 6.97 7.61 0.39
CA ARG A 42 8.23 8.36 0.19
C ARG A 42 8.04 9.86 0.39
N ARG A 43 6.97 10.41 -0.19
CA ARG A 43 6.61 11.82 -0.06
C ARG A 43 6.18 12.20 1.35
N GLN A 44 5.38 11.36 2.01
CA GLN A 44 4.91 11.62 3.37
C GLN A 44 6.00 11.50 4.43
N LEU A 45 6.96 10.60 4.23
CA LEU A 45 8.03 10.33 5.20
C LEU A 45 9.33 11.08 4.89
N HIS A 46 9.42 11.76 3.74
CA HIS A 46 10.65 12.38 3.24
C HIS A 46 11.83 11.40 3.21
N ARG A 47 11.60 10.20 2.66
CA ARG A 47 12.58 9.11 2.55
C ARG A 47 12.64 8.60 1.11
N GLU A 48 13.84 8.45 0.57
CA GLU A 48 14.05 7.89 -0.78
C GLU A 48 13.95 6.37 -0.77
N THR A 49 14.56 5.72 0.22
CA THR A 49 14.52 4.26 0.40
C THR A 49 13.52 3.91 1.49
N LEU A 50 12.54 3.08 1.14
CA LEU A 50 11.54 2.53 2.05
C LEU A 50 11.37 1.04 1.78
N PHE A 51 11.28 0.25 2.85
CA PHE A 51 10.87 -1.14 2.78
C PHE A 51 9.38 -1.22 3.17
N VAL A 52 8.55 -1.73 2.28
CA VAL A 52 7.10 -1.79 2.47
C VAL A 52 6.66 -3.23 2.38
N TYR A 53 5.91 -3.69 3.39
CA TYR A 53 5.43 -5.05 3.48
C TYR A 53 3.90 -5.06 3.54
N VAL A 54 3.29 -6.09 2.96
CA VAL A 54 1.86 -6.39 3.11
C VAL A 54 1.71 -7.45 4.21
N ASN A 55 0.83 -7.20 5.17
CA ASN A 55 0.50 -8.09 6.29
C ASN A 55 1.72 -8.61 7.09
N SER A 56 2.82 -7.83 7.15
CA SER A 56 4.07 -8.25 7.79
C SER A 56 4.66 -9.57 7.26
N ALA A 57 4.27 -9.97 6.04
CA ALA A 57 4.62 -11.27 5.47
C ALA A 57 5.58 -11.15 4.29
N PHE A 58 5.29 -10.27 3.32
CA PHE A 58 6.08 -10.15 2.09
C PHE A 58 6.13 -8.72 1.56
N SER A 59 7.13 -8.43 0.72
CA SER A 59 7.26 -7.18 -0.04
C SER A 59 6.76 -7.41 -1.47
N PRO A 60 5.64 -6.81 -1.89
CA PRO A 60 5.11 -6.96 -3.25
C PRO A 60 6.04 -6.43 -4.34
N ASN A 61 5.86 -6.90 -5.56
CA ASN A 61 6.42 -6.25 -6.74
C ASN A 61 5.68 -4.90 -6.97
N PRO A 62 6.39 -3.78 -7.21
CA PRO A 62 5.75 -2.48 -7.42
C PRO A 62 4.74 -2.41 -8.57
N ASP A 63 4.84 -3.32 -9.55
CA ASP A 63 3.92 -3.39 -10.69
C ASP A 63 2.62 -4.17 -10.42
N GLU A 64 2.49 -4.86 -9.27
CA GLU A 64 1.27 -5.56 -8.89
C GLU A 64 0.12 -4.59 -8.63
N LEU A 65 -1.10 -5.00 -8.99
CA LEU A 65 -2.31 -4.23 -8.70
C LEU A 65 -2.67 -4.34 -7.22
N VAL A 66 -3.13 -3.23 -6.64
CA VAL A 66 -3.52 -3.21 -5.22
C VAL A 66 -4.67 -4.17 -4.92
N ILE A 67 -5.59 -4.39 -5.86
CA ILE A 67 -6.69 -5.35 -5.68
C ILE A 67 -6.21 -6.79 -5.57
N ASP A 68 -5.17 -7.17 -6.32
CA ASP A 68 -4.63 -8.53 -6.30
C ASP A 68 -3.94 -8.79 -4.96
N LEU A 69 -3.17 -7.82 -4.45
CA LEU A 69 -2.57 -7.85 -3.13
C LEU A 69 -3.60 -7.91 -2.00
N TYR A 70 -4.70 -7.17 -2.13
CA TYR A 70 -5.80 -7.23 -1.19
C TYR A 70 -6.43 -8.63 -1.14
N ASN A 71 -6.62 -9.26 -2.31
CA ASN A 71 -7.19 -10.61 -2.37
C ASN A 71 -6.23 -11.68 -1.82
N ALA A 72 -4.92 -11.55 -2.10
CA ALA A 72 -3.90 -12.47 -1.59
C ALA A 72 -3.78 -12.46 -0.06
N GLY A 73 -4.01 -11.31 0.57
CA GLY A 73 -3.91 -11.14 2.02
C GLY A 73 -5.13 -11.59 2.84
N ASN A 74 -6.22 -12.01 2.20
CA ASN A 74 -7.47 -12.45 2.85
C ASN A 74 -7.68 -13.98 2.80
N GLY A 75 -6.62 -14.75 2.57
CA GLY A 75 -6.61 -16.21 2.71
C GLY A 75 -6.43 -16.67 4.14
#